data_AF-A0A812NH51-F1
#
_entry.id   AF-A0A812NH51-F1
#
_cell.length_a   1.000
_cell.length_b   1.000
_cell.length_c   1.000
_cell.angle_alpha   90.00
_cell.angle_beta   90.00
_cell.angle_gamma   90.00
#
_symmetry.space_group_name_H-M   'P 1'
#
loop_
_entity.id
_entity.type
_entity.pdbx_description
1 polymer ?
#
loop_
_entity_poly.entity_id
_entity_poly.type
_entity_poly.pdbx_seq_one_letter_code
_entity_poly.pdbx_strand_id
1 'polypeptide(L)'
;MGVAAMDQGLFARLQVAHLPFERNWQHLATEPDLFFLEVGANNFELERRDLDLLLSDRAGGFLISFEPLLDKYGHLLSFRRDQYFVNLGLQHPRALALPYAVDACPMGQAVFHVTPVDGCSSLLPPAEQFQSRNQESLESGRGTSWPKWVEQECSVLKERRVVPCVSLRTVLRDWLQGRPVARVKVDAQGMDLRVVRSAGDFVTQLLFVKLEVQSLRAAPLYEGQVFCPEVLSSMKSLGFVLADTSRRESTSCNSSGAERDLDFIRKELRPSWRMFYKEYFFCEHYAAAGECGGPYCISPFFGVVVNRSGACSEQVMDRIDFGPDATGMVMLRMSDECRGRVDAQGLPDASSHSPSLRIAVHQGSVSGRRLCPVQTELRAGISLSFEDSNQSNTTWPKMHVMRFRIGRGDERDFIEMAVLLPGILNLRGPGGRRDIEKLTQVAYASSTPVALWPDSCKVLEASAQSVSEFYELAGPHRNLCSLTRRG
;
A
#
# COMPACT_ATOMS: atom_id res chain seq x y z
N MET A 1 3.15 18.04 38.48
CA MET A 1 4.03 18.22 37.31
C MET A 1 4.68 19.60 37.43
N GLY A 2 6.00 19.67 37.53
CA GLY A 2 6.70 20.95 37.62
C GLY A 2 6.99 21.48 36.22
N VAL A 3 6.53 22.69 35.93
CA VAL A 3 7.03 23.47 34.79
C VAL A 3 8.36 24.07 35.23
N ALA A 4 9.41 23.87 34.42
CA ALA A 4 10.72 24.50 34.65
C ALA A 4 10.93 25.59 33.61
N ALA A 5 11.23 26.81 34.05
CA ALA A 5 11.75 27.85 33.19
C ALA A 5 13.27 27.66 33.06
N MET A 6 13.75 27.61 31.83
CA MET A 6 15.18 27.59 31.51
C MET A 6 15.43 28.66 30.45
N ASP A 7 16.70 29.03 30.23
CA ASP A 7 17.09 30.06 29.25
C ASP A 7 16.57 29.79 27.83
N GLN A 8 16.19 28.54 27.53
CA GLN A 8 15.70 28.08 26.23
C GLN A 8 14.17 27.90 26.16
N GLY A 9 13.42 28.18 27.24
CA GLY A 9 11.96 28.12 27.24
C GLY A 9 11.32 27.50 28.49
N LEU A 10 10.03 27.16 28.36
CA LEU A 10 9.25 26.47 29.38
C LEU A 10 9.20 24.98 29.09
N PHE A 11 9.57 24.17 30.08
CA PHE A 11 9.66 22.71 29.95
C PHE A 11 8.67 22.03 30.88
N ALA A 12 7.99 21.00 30.38
CA ALA A 12 7.09 20.14 31.16
C ALA A 12 7.38 18.67 30.85
N ARG A 13 7.28 17.81 31.87
CA ARG A 13 7.32 16.36 31.69
C ARG A 13 5.92 15.86 31.38
N LEU A 14 5.75 15.22 30.22
CA LEU A 14 4.49 14.66 29.76
C LEU A 14 4.63 13.15 29.60
N GLN A 15 3.67 12.40 30.14
CA GLN A 15 3.54 10.97 29.85
C GLN A 15 2.71 10.81 28.57
N VAL A 16 3.30 10.23 27.53
CA VAL A 16 2.64 10.02 26.22
C VAL A 16 2.15 8.58 26.02
N ALA A 17 2.73 7.61 26.73
CA ALA A 17 2.39 6.20 26.68
C ALA A 17 2.61 5.53 28.05
N HIS A 18 2.03 4.35 28.25
CA HIS A 18 2.28 3.51 29.43
C HIS A 18 3.57 2.69 29.32
N LEU A 19 4.13 2.35 30.48
CA LEU A 19 5.13 1.29 30.65
C LEU A 19 4.66 0.27 31.71
N PRO A 20 4.96 -1.04 31.55
CA PRO A 20 5.60 -1.65 30.38
C PRO A 20 4.74 -1.49 29.11
N PHE A 21 5.38 -1.47 27.94
CA PHE A 21 4.80 -0.86 26.72
C PHE A 21 3.54 -1.60 26.24
N GLU A 22 3.39 -2.87 26.58
CA GLU A 22 2.21 -3.67 26.29
C GLU A 22 0.92 -3.18 26.93
N ARG A 23 1.01 -2.37 27.99
CA ARG A 23 -0.15 -1.71 28.60
C ARG A 23 -0.90 -0.80 27.63
N ASN A 24 -0.27 -0.36 26.54
CA ASN A 24 -0.92 0.51 25.56
C ASN A 24 -1.88 -0.23 24.61
N TRP A 25 -1.96 -1.56 24.66
CA TRP A 25 -2.93 -2.35 23.89
C TRP A 25 -3.65 -3.41 24.72
N GLN A 26 -3.53 -3.36 26.05
CA GLN A 26 -4.24 -4.26 26.97
C GLN A 26 -5.76 -4.07 26.92
N HIS A 27 -6.24 -2.91 26.50
CA HIS A 27 -7.67 -2.63 26.33
C HIS A 27 -8.27 -3.29 25.08
N LEU A 28 -7.45 -3.83 24.18
CA LEU A 28 -7.91 -4.46 22.95
C LEU A 28 -8.49 -5.85 23.22
N ALA A 29 -9.56 -6.19 22.51
CA ALA A 29 -10.17 -7.53 22.59
C ALA A 29 -9.24 -8.65 22.08
N THR A 30 -8.22 -8.30 21.28
CA THR A 30 -7.23 -9.24 20.77
C THR A 30 -5.87 -8.56 20.76
N GLU A 31 -4.89 -9.20 21.38
CA GLU A 31 -3.51 -8.73 21.42
C GLU A 31 -2.98 -8.55 19.98
N PRO A 32 -2.26 -7.46 19.69
CA PRO A 32 -1.65 -7.28 18.38
C PRO A 32 -0.61 -8.36 18.06
N ASP A 33 -0.76 -8.98 16.89
CA ASP A 33 0.20 -9.92 16.31
C ASP A 33 0.93 -9.32 15.10
N LEU A 34 0.54 -8.11 14.68
CA LEU A 34 1.06 -7.42 13.51
C LEU A 34 1.35 -5.95 13.84
N PHE A 35 2.62 -5.55 13.78
CA PHE A 35 3.05 -4.19 14.10
C PHE A 35 3.41 -3.39 12.85
N PHE A 36 3.06 -2.12 12.86
CA PHE A 36 3.38 -1.14 11.84
C PHE A 36 4.10 0.05 12.48
N LEU A 37 5.10 0.58 11.80
CA LEU A 37 5.79 1.80 12.22
C LEU A 37 5.68 2.87 11.14
N GLU A 38 5.52 4.11 11.57
CA GLU A 38 5.52 5.28 10.70
C GLU A 38 6.44 6.35 11.31
N VAL A 39 7.49 6.74 10.61
CA VAL A 39 8.44 7.76 11.05
C VAL A 39 8.28 8.98 10.16
N GLY A 40 8.02 10.14 10.78
CA GLY A 40 7.69 11.37 10.06
C GLY A 40 6.24 11.41 9.61
N ALA A 41 5.32 11.04 10.50
CA ALA A 41 3.89 10.94 10.18
C ALA A 41 3.30 12.28 9.72
N ASN A 42 3.79 13.40 10.27
CA ASN A 42 3.32 14.74 9.93
C ASN A 42 1.78 14.86 10.02
N ASN A 43 1.13 15.53 9.07
CA ASN A 43 -0.33 15.72 8.99
C ASN A 43 -0.93 15.31 7.64
N PHE A 44 -0.13 14.77 6.71
CA PHE A 44 -0.54 14.26 5.41
C PHE A 44 -0.08 12.82 5.20
N GLU A 45 -0.72 12.10 4.27
CA GLU A 45 -0.32 10.73 3.88
C GLU A 45 -0.08 9.75 5.04
N LEU A 46 -0.99 9.82 6.02
CA LEU A 46 -0.92 9.05 7.27
C LEU A 46 -1.16 7.55 7.00
N GLU A 47 -0.21 6.70 7.39
CA GLU A 47 -0.30 5.23 7.23
C GLU A 47 -1.55 4.67 7.90
N ARG A 48 -2.06 5.29 8.98
CA ARG A 48 -3.32 4.85 9.61
C ARG A 48 -4.50 4.81 8.64
N ARG A 49 -4.53 5.67 7.61
CA ARG A 49 -5.62 5.70 6.62
C ARG A 49 -5.51 4.52 5.66
N ASP A 50 -4.30 4.23 5.22
CA ASP A 50 -4.03 3.11 4.32
C ASP A 50 -4.18 1.76 5.06
N LEU A 51 -3.90 1.76 6.37
CA LEU A 51 -3.99 0.58 7.22
C LEU A 51 -5.34 0.42 7.94
N ASP A 52 -6.36 1.23 7.68
CA ASP A 52 -7.61 1.26 8.46
C ASP A 52 -8.25 -0.14 8.65
N LEU A 53 -8.28 -0.93 7.57
CA LEU A 53 -8.76 -2.33 7.61
C LEU A 53 -7.91 -3.23 8.51
N LEU A 54 -6.58 -3.08 8.45
CA LEU A 54 -5.61 -3.86 9.23
C LEU A 54 -5.53 -3.41 10.69
N LEU A 55 -5.94 -2.17 10.97
CA LEU A 55 -6.10 -1.62 12.30
C LEU A 55 -7.50 -1.85 12.88
N SER A 56 -8.35 -2.65 12.21
CA SER A 56 -9.63 -3.08 12.76
C SER A 56 -9.44 -4.13 13.87
N ASP A 57 -10.43 -4.27 14.75
CA ASP A 57 -10.37 -5.19 15.89
C ASP A 57 -10.14 -6.66 15.53
N ARG A 58 -10.50 -7.05 14.31
CA ARG A 58 -10.39 -8.44 13.83
C ARG A 58 -9.04 -8.74 13.19
N ALA A 59 -8.34 -7.73 12.68
CA ALA A 59 -7.15 -7.90 11.86
C ALA A 59 -5.86 -8.08 12.69
N GLY A 60 -5.85 -7.64 13.95
CA GLY A 60 -4.71 -7.80 14.86
C GLY A 60 -3.59 -6.78 14.66
N GLY A 61 -3.78 -5.77 13.79
CA GLY A 61 -2.79 -4.71 13.58
C GLY A 61 -2.69 -3.72 14.73
N PHE A 62 -1.49 -3.14 14.89
CA PHE A 62 -1.21 -2.00 15.75
C PHE A 62 -0.14 -1.10 15.14
N LEU A 63 -0.42 0.21 15.06
CA LEU A 63 0.47 1.21 14.47
C LEU A 63 1.13 2.07 15.54
N ILE A 64 2.42 2.35 15.38
CA ILE A 64 3.16 3.33 16.18
C ILE A 64 3.75 4.37 15.22
N SER A 65 3.26 5.61 15.33
CA SER A 65 3.73 6.75 14.55
C SER A 65 4.66 7.65 15.37
N PHE A 66 5.65 8.25 14.74
CA PHE A 66 6.63 9.16 15.34
C PHE A 66 6.58 10.52 14.65
N GLU A 67 6.38 11.59 15.43
CA GLU A 67 6.28 12.97 14.93
C GLU A 67 6.85 13.97 15.95
N PRO A 68 8.10 14.47 15.79
CA PRO A 68 8.74 15.37 16.75
C PRO A 68 8.15 16.79 16.81
N LEU A 69 7.46 17.26 15.76
CA LEU A 69 6.83 18.57 15.76
C LEU A 69 5.53 18.54 16.57
N LEU A 70 5.52 19.23 17.71
CA LEU A 70 4.40 19.17 18.67
C LEU A 70 3.05 19.64 18.10
N ASP A 71 3.05 20.57 17.16
CA ASP A 71 1.84 21.03 16.48
C ASP A 71 1.28 19.95 15.53
N LYS A 72 2.14 19.18 14.85
CA LYS A 72 1.72 18.03 14.04
C LYS A 72 1.33 16.83 14.89
N TYR A 73 2.08 16.55 15.94
CA TYR A 73 1.69 15.59 16.96
C TYR A 73 0.29 15.91 17.52
N GLY A 74 0.04 17.18 17.91
CA GLY A 74 -1.29 17.62 18.35
C GLY A 74 -2.39 17.40 17.30
N HIS A 75 -2.08 17.60 16.02
CA HIS A 75 -2.99 17.29 14.92
C HIS A 75 -3.34 15.79 14.88
N LEU A 76 -2.36 14.88 15.02
CA LEU A 76 -2.60 13.43 15.07
C LEU A 76 -3.51 13.03 16.23
N LEU A 77 -3.40 13.69 17.38
CA LEU A 77 -4.24 13.42 18.54
C LEU A 77 -5.68 13.92 18.37
N SER A 78 -5.88 14.98 17.58
CA SER A 78 -7.20 15.61 17.39
C SER A 78 -8.25 14.71 16.70
N PHE A 79 -7.81 13.59 16.12
CA PHE A 79 -8.69 12.64 15.43
C PHE A 79 -9.54 11.78 16.39
N ARG A 80 -9.26 11.80 17.69
CA ARG A 80 -10.05 11.08 18.70
C ARG A 80 -10.98 12.07 19.41
N ARG A 81 -12.28 12.01 19.08
CA ARG A 81 -13.28 13.01 19.51
C ARG A 81 -14.19 12.55 20.65
N ASP A 82 -14.11 11.29 21.05
CA ASP A 82 -15.19 10.60 21.76
C ASP A 82 -14.80 9.94 23.11
N GLN A 83 -13.55 10.10 23.59
CA GLN A 83 -13.10 9.46 24.83
C GLN A 83 -12.56 10.47 25.84
N TYR A 84 -13.19 10.53 27.02
CA TYR A 84 -12.94 11.55 28.03
C TYR A 84 -11.63 11.38 28.82
N PHE A 85 -11.00 10.20 28.81
CA PHE A 85 -9.72 9.95 29.49
C PHE A 85 -8.92 8.82 28.81
N VAL A 86 -7.93 9.17 27.99
CA VAL A 86 -7.01 8.21 27.37
C VAL A 86 -5.57 8.72 27.44
N ASN A 87 -4.60 7.82 27.24
CA ASN A 87 -3.20 8.22 27.11
C ASN A 87 -3.03 9.23 25.98
N LEU A 88 -2.21 10.25 26.23
CA LEU A 88 -2.03 11.37 25.31
C LEU A 88 -1.63 10.90 23.90
N GLY A 89 -0.82 9.85 23.76
CA GLY A 89 -0.37 9.35 22.46
C GLY A 89 -1.42 8.59 21.64
N LEU A 90 -2.62 8.31 22.15
CA LEU A 90 -3.57 7.44 21.46
C LEU A 90 -4.31 8.20 20.34
N GLN A 91 -3.90 8.00 19.08
CA GLN A 91 -4.48 8.64 17.89
C GLN A 91 -5.57 7.80 17.18
N HIS A 92 -5.65 6.51 17.49
CA HIS A 92 -6.62 5.53 16.97
C HIS A 92 -6.83 4.43 18.03
N PRO A 93 -7.96 3.70 18.10
CA PRO A 93 -8.12 2.57 19.03
C PRO A 93 -6.95 1.58 19.03
N ARG A 94 -6.31 1.42 17.87
CA ARG A 94 -5.16 0.54 17.60
C ARG A 94 -3.92 1.28 17.05
N ALA A 95 -3.77 2.58 17.34
CA ALA A 95 -2.55 3.29 16.98
C ALA A 95 -2.12 4.36 18.00
N LEU A 96 -0.82 4.41 18.25
CA LEU A 96 -0.16 5.45 19.03
C LEU A 96 0.57 6.42 18.11
N ALA A 97 0.59 7.70 18.47
CA ALA A 97 1.52 8.70 18.00
C ALA A 97 2.44 9.06 19.16
N LEU A 98 3.72 9.28 18.90
CA LEU A 98 4.71 9.63 19.91
C LEU A 98 5.54 10.83 19.43
N PRO A 99 5.81 11.83 20.29
CA PRO A 99 6.53 13.03 19.92
C PRO A 99 8.05 12.85 19.98
N TYR A 100 8.55 11.80 19.32
CA TYR A 100 9.98 11.52 19.21
C TYR A 100 10.43 11.66 17.77
N ALA A 101 11.62 12.24 17.57
CA ALA A 101 12.38 11.98 16.36
C ALA A 101 12.99 10.57 16.44
N VAL A 102 13.36 9.98 15.31
CA VAL A 102 13.96 8.64 15.25
C VAL A 102 15.36 8.69 14.66
N ASP A 103 16.37 8.33 15.45
CA ASP A 103 17.77 8.12 15.04
C ASP A 103 18.51 7.38 16.18
N ALA A 104 19.81 7.11 16.06
CA ALA A 104 20.60 6.44 17.09
C ALA A 104 20.60 7.15 18.46
N CYS A 105 20.46 8.48 18.48
CA CYS A 105 20.18 9.35 19.62
C CYS A 105 20.66 8.86 21.02
N PRO A 106 21.98 8.80 21.26
CA PRO A 106 22.54 8.23 22.50
C PRO A 106 22.17 9.01 23.76
N MET A 107 21.79 10.28 23.63
CA MET A 107 21.38 11.14 24.75
C MET A 107 19.84 11.21 24.93
N GLY A 108 19.07 10.44 24.16
CA GLY A 108 17.59 10.49 24.18
C GLY A 108 16.99 11.81 23.67
N GLN A 109 17.80 12.68 23.08
CA GLN A 109 17.43 13.96 22.51
C GLN A 109 18.29 14.27 21.29
N ALA A 110 17.79 15.11 20.39
CA ALA A 110 18.52 15.58 19.23
C ALA A 110 18.12 17.01 18.85
N VAL A 111 18.98 17.69 18.09
CA VAL A 111 18.67 18.99 17.50
C VAL A 111 17.87 18.75 16.22
N PHE A 112 16.66 19.29 16.19
CA PHE A 112 15.76 19.30 15.04
C PHE A 112 15.82 20.67 14.39
N HIS A 113 15.92 20.68 13.06
CA HIS A 113 16.02 21.87 12.23
C HIS A 113 14.66 22.11 11.60
N VAL A 114 13.96 23.13 12.07
CA VAL A 114 12.61 23.44 11.62
C VAL A 114 12.70 24.45 10.48
N THR A 115 11.98 24.14 9.41
CA THR A 115 11.82 24.97 8.20
C THR A 115 10.46 25.68 8.23
N PRO A 116 10.17 26.63 7.31
CA PRO A 116 8.88 27.31 7.24
C PRO A 116 7.72 26.36 6.91
N VAL A 117 8.02 25.29 6.16
CA VAL A 117 7.11 24.18 5.87
C VAL A 117 7.51 23.01 6.76
N ASP A 118 6.58 22.51 7.56
CA ASP A 118 6.73 21.38 8.47
C ASP A 118 7.29 20.12 7.80
N GLY A 119 6.79 19.80 6.60
CA GLY A 119 7.20 18.66 5.79
C GLY A 119 8.65 18.72 5.32
N CYS A 120 9.38 19.80 5.54
CA CYS A 120 10.81 19.92 5.24
C CYS A 120 11.69 19.99 6.49
N SER A 121 11.11 19.80 7.68
CA SER A 121 11.87 19.85 8.92
C SER A 121 12.56 18.51 9.16
N SER A 122 13.83 18.53 9.59
CA SER A 122 14.65 17.32 9.67
C SER A 122 15.62 17.35 10.85
N LEU A 123 16.13 16.18 11.23
CA LEU A 123 17.31 16.09 12.09
C LEU A 123 18.59 16.53 11.37
N LEU A 124 18.59 16.56 10.04
CA LEU A 124 19.67 17.16 9.25
C LEU A 124 19.42 18.66 9.08
N PRO A 125 20.46 19.49 9.12
CA PRO A 125 20.32 20.90 8.76
C PRO A 125 20.07 21.05 7.25
N PRO A 126 19.29 22.07 6.82
CA PRO A 126 19.21 22.46 5.42
C PRO A 126 20.61 22.74 4.85
N ALA A 127 20.86 22.33 3.61
CA ALA A 127 22.17 22.50 2.98
C ALA A 127 22.41 23.98 2.62
N GLU A 128 23.47 24.59 3.17
CA GLU A 128 23.80 26.01 2.95
C GLU A 128 23.95 26.37 1.46
N GLN A 129 24.44 25.44 0.64
CA GLN A 129 24.69 25.64 -0.79
C GLN A 129 23.56 25.12 -1.68
N PHE A 130 22.41 24.74 -1.12
CA PHE A 130 21.32 24.11 -1.87
C PHE A 130 20.96 24.89 -3.15
N GLN A 131 20.68 26.20 -3.03
CA GLN A 131 20.24 27.03 -4.15
C GLN A 131 21.28 27.05 -5.29
N SER A 132 22.55 27.28 -4.95
CA SER A 132 23.63 27.29 -5.94
C SER A 132 23.80 25.95 -6.66
N ARG A 133 23.72 24.83 -5.93
CA ARG A 133 23.83 23.48 -6.50
C ARG A 133 22.62 23.09 -7.31
N ASN A 134 21.43 23.53 -6.89
CA ASN A 134 20.20 23.31 -7.65
C ASN A 134 20.28 24.04 -8.99
N GLN A 135 20.71 25.31 -8.98
CA GLN A 135 20.91 26.10 -10.19
C GLN A 135 21.97 25.49 -11.12
N GLU A 136 23.13 25.08 -10.59
CA GLU A 136 24.18 24.40 -11.38
C GLU A 136 23.66 23.10 -12.00
N SER A 137 22.90 22.31 -11.23
CA SER A 137 22.29 21.07 -11.71
C SER A 137 21.34 21.34 -12.89
N LEU A 138 20.53 22.40 -12.80
CA LEU A 138 19.63 22.84 -13.88
C LEU A 138 20.39 23.30 -15.13
N GLU A 139 21.41 24.14 -14.96
CA GLU A 139 22.23 24.69 -16.05
C GLU A 139 23.01 23.60 -16.79
N SER A 140 23.39 22.52 -16.09
CA SER A 140 24.05 21.37 -16.71
C SER A 140 23.17 20.57 -17.68
N GLY A 141 21.85 20.80 -17.67
CA GLY A 141 20.87 20.05 -18.47
C GLY A 141 20.70 18.57 -18.07
N ARG A 142 21.36 18.13 -16.99
CA ARG A 142 21.28 16.76 -16.45
C ARG A 142 20.53 16.68 -15.13
N GLY A 143 20.24 17.84 -14.53
CA GLY A 143 19.59 17.95 -13.24
C GLY A 143 18.08 17.80 -13.28
N THR A 144 17.51 17.45 -12.13
CA THR A 144 16.07 17.56 -11.86
C THR A 144 15.82 18.83 -11.04
N SER A 145 14.87 19.66 -11.48
CA SER A 145 14.41 20.81 -10.71
C SER A 145 13.63 20.37 -9.50
N TRP A 146 13.98 20.93 -8.34
CA TRP A 146 13.02 21.04 -7.26
C TRP A 146 11.89 22.02 -7.62
N PRO A 147 10.67 21.83 -7.13
CA PRO A 147 9.64 22.85 -7.19
C PRO A 147 10.13 24.14 -6.51
N LYS A 148 9.80 25.31 -7.06
CA LYS A 148 10.25 26.61 -6.51
C LYS A 148 9.89 26.81 -5.04
N TRP A 149 8.75 26.29 -4.60
CA TRP A 149 8.35 26.38 -3.19
C TRP A 149 9.28 25.58 -2.27
N VAL A 150 9.81 24.42 -2.72
CA VAL A 150 10.80 23.65 -1.95
C VAL A 150 12.08 24.46 -1.82
N GLU A 151 12.52 25.08 -2.92
CA GLU A 151 13.71 25.91 -2.90
C GLU A 151 13.58 27.11 -1.96
N GLN A 152 12.43 27.77 -1.95
CA GLN A 152 12.20 28.97 -1.15
C GLN A 152 11.94 28.67 0.32
N GLU A 153 11.26 27.57 0.62
CA GLU A 153 10.84 27.27 1.98
C GLU A 153 11.77 26.24 2.63
N CYS A 154 12.04 25.12 1.98
CA CYS A 154 12.73 23.99 2.60
C CYS A 154 14.24 24.18 2.76
N SER A 155 14.84 25.10 2.01
CA SER A 155 16.26 25.47 2.19
C SER A 155 16.50 26.47 3.33
N VAL A 156 15.44 26.99 3.95
CA VAL A 156 15.52 28.05 4.96
C VAL A 156 15.37 27.48 6.37
N LEU A 157 16.42 27.60 7.18
CA LEU A 157 16.32 27.31 8.61
C LEU A 157 15.50 28.40 9.32
N LYS A 158 14.37 28.04 9.93
CA LYS A 158 13.57 28.94 10.77
C LYS A 158 13.99 28.91 12.22
N GLU A 159 14.17 27.72 12.78
CA GLU A 159 14.61 27.55 14.17
C GLU A 159 15.36 26.23 14.37
N ARG A 160 16.13 26.17 15.46
CA ARG A 160 16.68 24.92 15.99
C ARG A 160 15.97 24.60 17.29
N ARG A 161 15.48 23.37 17.43
CA ARG A 161 14.76 22.91 18.60
C ARG A 161 15.34 21.60 19.11
N VAL A 162 15.53 21.47 20.41
CA VAL A 162 15.86 20.17 21.01
C VAL A 162 14.58 19.36 21.13
N VAL A 163 14.54 18.19 20.52
CA VAL A 163 13.39 17.28 20.55
C VAL A 163 13.76 15.96 21.22
N PRO A 164 12.80 15.29 21.89
CA PRO A 164 12.97 13.91 22.32
C PRO A 164 13.33 13.02 21.13
N CYS A 165 14.23 12.06 21.32
CA CYS A 165 14.66 11.18 20.25
C CYS A 165 14.85 9.74 20.73
N VAL A 166 14.48 8.77 19.88
CA VAL A 166 14.56 7.34 20.17
C VAL A 166 15.15 6.59 18.97
N SER A 167 15.85 5.48 19.22
CA SER A 167 16.32 4.60 18.14
C SER A 167 15.30 3.53 17.78
N LEU A 168 15.27 3.08 16.51
CA LEU A 168 14.49 1.90 16.16
C LEU A 168 14.94 0.67 16.97
N ARG A 169 16.22 0.56 17.35
CA ARG A 169 16.69 -0.51 18.23
C ARG A 169 15.92 -0.54 19.55
N THR A 170 15.74 0.62 20.19
CA THR A 170 14.95 0.74 21.44
C THR A 170 13.50 0.33 21.21
N VAL A 171 12.87 0.82 20.15
CA VAL A 171 11.48 0.48 19.81
C VAL A 171 11.33 -1.04 19.63
N LEU A 172 12.17 -1.63 18.77
CA LEU A 172 12.09 -3.05 18.42
C LEU A 172 12.44 -3.96 19.61
N ARG A 173 13.52 -3.64 20.34
CA ARG A 173 13.99 -4.45 21.46
C ARG A 173 13.13 -4.28 22.70
N ASP A 174 12.89 -3.05 23.13
CA ASP A 174 12.37 -2.77 24.47
C ASP A 174 10.84 -2.63 24.47
N TRP A 175 10.26 -2.05 23.41
CA TRP A 175 8.81 -1.81 23.35
C TRP A 175 8.07 -2.96 22.69
N LEU A 176 8.64 -3.49 21.60
CA LEU A 176 8.05 -4.60 20.84
C LEU A 176 8.60 -5.96 21.26
N GLN A 177 9.60 -6.02 22.14
CA GLN A 177 10.19 -7.26 22.67
C GLN A 177 10.72 -8.19 21.56
N GLY A 178 11.25 -7.61 20.48
CA GLY A 178 11.76 -8.34 19.32
C GLY A 178 10.67 -8.91 18.41
N ARG A 179 9.39 -8.55 18.58
CA ARG A 179 8.33 -8.95 17.65
C ARG A 179 8.55 -8.33 16.26
N PRO A 180 8.15 -9.04 15.19
CA PRO A 180 8.31 -8.55 13.83
C PRO A 180 7.42 -7.34 13.56
N VAL A 181 7.94 -6.43 12.75
CA VAL A 181 7.24 -5.27 12.21
C VAL A 181 6.97 -5.52 10.74
N ALA A 182 5.69 -5.61 10.40
CA ALA A 182 5.23 -5.95 9.06
C ALA A 182 5.67 -4.91 8.04
N ARG A 183 5.55 -3.63 8.39
CA ARG A 183 5.90 -2.50 7.53
C ARG A 183 6.36 -1.30 8.34
N VAL A 184 7.42 -0.66 7.84
CA VAL A 184 7.90 0.65 8.29
C VAL A 184 7.80 1.62 7.13
N LYS A 185 7.05 2.71 7.29
CA LYS A 185 7.20 3.90 6.43
C LYS A 185 8.17 4.85 7.10
N VAL A 186 9.21 5.26 6.38
CA VAL A 186 10.10 6.33 6.81
C VAL A 186 10.00 7.45 5.80
N ASP A 187 9.66 8.62 6.32
CA ASP A 187 9.65 9.90 5.63
C ASP A 187 10.28 10.91 6.60
N ALA A 188 11.59 10.74 6.80
CA ALA A 188 12.35 11.50 7.80
C ALA A 188 13.19 12.61 7.18
N GLN A 189 12.78 13.06 5.98
CA GLN A 189 13.34 14.22 5.30
C GLN A 189 14.88 14.14 5.20
N GLY A 190 15.33 13.16 4.42
CA GLY A 190 16.74 12.89 4.15
C GLY A 190 17.46 12.01 5.17
N MET A 191 16.81 11.68 6.29
CA MET A 191 17.33 10.78 7.34
C MET A 191 16.92 9.31 7.18
N ASP A 192 16.21 9.00 6.10
CA ASP A 192 15.45 7.76 5.92
C ASP A 192 16.30 6.51 6.13
N LEU A 193 17.47 6.46 5.50
CA LEU A 193 18.41 5.35 5.69
C LEU A 193 19.00 5.29 7.11
N ARG A 194 19.23 6.44 7.75
CA ARG A 194 19.78 6.49 9.13
C ARG A 194 18.78 5.98 10.15
N VAL A 195 17.49 6.29 9.97
CA VAL A 195 16.39 5.70 10.75
C VAL A 195 16.44 4.18 10.68
N VAL A 196 16.52 3.59 9.48
CA VAL A 196 16.61 2.12 9.34
C VAL A 196 17.88 1.57 10.01
N ARG A 197 19.04 2.20 9.77
CA ARG A 197 20.32 1.80 10.40
C ARG A 197 20.26 1.87 11.93
N SER A 198 19.45 2.76 12.50
CA SER A 198 19.26 2.87 13.96
C SER A 198 18.60 1.65 14.59
N ALA A 199 18.06 0.71 13.79
CA ALA A 199 17.57 -0.59 14.27
C ALA A 199 18.69 -1.50 14.79
N GLY A 200 19.92 -1.32 14.31
CA GLY A 200 21.07 -2.16 14.65
C GLY A 200 20.79 -3.64 14.39
N ASP A 201 21.13 -4.49 15.36
CA ASP A 201 20.96 -5.95 15.26
C ASP A 201 19.49 -6.39 15.13
N PHE A 202 18.53 -5.50 15.43
CA PHE A 202 17.10 -5.77 15.32
C PHE A 202 16.53 -5.46 13.94
N VAL A 203 17.35 -5.04 12.97
CA VAL A 203 16.89 -4.74 11.60
C VAL A 203 16.20 -5.94 10.93
N THR A 204 16.51 -7.17 11.36
CA THR A 204 15.85 -8.40 10.88
C THR A 204 14.37 -8.51 11.27
N GLN A 205 13.92 -7.72 12.25
CA GLN A 205 12.50 -7.65 12.62
C GLN A 205 11.68 -6.80 11.65
N LEU A 206 12.31 -5.98 10.82
CA LEU A 206 11.62 -5.16 9.83
C LEU A 206 11.41 -6.00 8.56
N LEU A 207 10.16 -6.32 8.23
CA LEU A 207 9.86 -7.18 7.07
C LEU A 207 9.80 -6.40 5.76
N PHE A 208 9.16 -5.23 5.81
CA PHE A 208 8.99 -4.31 4.69
C PHE A 208 9.34 -2.88 5.13
N VAL A 209 10.03 -2.15 4.27
CA VAL A 209 10.46 -0.77 4.53
C VAL A 209 10.20 0.08 3.30
N LYS A 210 9.42 1.15 3.45
CA LYS A 210 9.25 2.21 2.45
C LYS A 210 10.12 3.40 2.86
N LEU A 211 10.96 3.86 1.93
CA LEU A 211 11.83 5.04 2.12
C LEU A 211 11.59 6.06 1.01
N GLU A 212 11.56 7.34 1.36
CA GLU A 212 11.76 8.41 0.40
C GLU A 212 13.26 8.52 0.08
N VAL A 213 13.65 8.45 -1.20
CA VAL A 213 15.05 8.49 -1.61
C VAL A 213 15.36 9.65 -2.54
N GLN A 214 16.50 10.29 -2.30
CA GLN A 214 17.01 11.38 -3.11
C GLN A 214 17.58 10.88 -4.44
N SER A 215 17.15 11.50 -5.54
CA SER A 215 17.71 11.28 -6.88
C SER A 215 19.13 11.83 -6.98
N LEU A 216 20.00 11.11 -7.70
CA LEU A 216 21.35 11.59 -8.03
C LEU A 216 21.35 12.87 -8.88
N ARG A 217 20.23 13.18 -9.53
CA ARG A 217 20.11 14.33 -10.43
C ARG A 217 19.61 15.59 -9.72
N ALA A 218 19.20 15.49 -8.47
CA ALA A 218 18.71 16.64 -7.73
C ALA A 218 19.73 17.06 -6.67
N ALA A 219 19.84 18.37 -6.44
CA ALA A 219 20.68 18.90 -5.39
C ALA A 219 20.17 18.40 -4.02
N PRO A 220 21.06 18.00 -3.09
CA PRO A 220 20.66 17.51 -1.78
C PRO A 220 20.09 18.68 -0.97
N LEU A 221 18.87 18.51 -0.45
CA LEU A 221 18.18 19.53 0.34
C LEU A 221 18.80 19.69 1.73
N TYR A 222 19.33 18.59 2.29
CA TYR A 222 19.93 18.57 3.62
C TYR A 222 21.41 18.21 3.60
N GLU A 223 22.17 18.70 4.57
CA GLU A 223 23.58 18.34 4.73
C GLU A 223 23.71 16.86 5.13
N GLY A 224 24.55 16.13 4.42
CA GLY A 224 24.75 14.70 4.68
C GLY A 224 23.58 13.80 4.24
N GLN A 225 22.60 14.33 3.50
CA GLN A 225 21.56 13.53 2.86
C GLN A 225 22.20 12.52 1.89
N VAL A 226 21.77 11.26 2.01
CA VAL A 226 22.29 10.16 1.18
C VAL A 226 21.51 10.03 -0.12
N PHE A 227 22.20 9.72 -1.21
CA PHE A 227 21.57 9.52 -2.52
C PHE A 227 21.13 8.06 -2.73
N CYS A 228 20.18 7.87 -3.65
CA CYS A 228 19.58 6.58 -3.97
C CYS A 228 20.58 5.41 -4.15
N PRO A 229 21.73 5.52 -4.85
CA PRO A 229 22.65 4.38 -4.97
C PRO A 229 23.22 3.91 -3.63
N GLU A 230 23.54 4.85 -2.72
CA GLU A 230 23.99 4.51 -1.38
C GLU A 230 22.87 3.85 -0.59
N VAL A 231 21.63 4.36 -0.71
CA VAL A 231 20.46 3.73 -0.09
C VAL A 231 20.28 2.30 -0.58
N LEU A 232 20.31 2.05 -1.89
CA LEU A 232 20.20 0.71 -2.47
C LEU A 232 21.29 -0.22 -1.96
N SER A 233 22.55 0.22 -2.01
CA SER A 233 23.70 -0.57 -1.53
C SER A 233 23.58 -0.89 -0.04
N SER A 234 23.15 0.08 0.76
CA SER A 234 23.01 -0.05 2.20
C SER A 234 21.84 -0.97 2.58
N MET A 235 20.67 -0.78 1.98
CA MET A 235 19.51 -1.65 2.20
C MET A 235 19.85 -3.10 1.80
N LYS A 236 20.61 -3.31 0.72
CA LYS A 236 21.13 -4.62 0.35
C LYS A 236 22.04 -5.23 1.41
N SER A 237 22.96 -4.44 1.97
CA SER A 237 23.84 -4.89 3.06
C SER A 237 23.07 -5.24 4.34
N LEU A 238 21.92 -4.59 4.57
CA LEU A 238 21.00 -4.86 5.68
C LEU A 238 20.09 -6.08 5.44
N GLY A 239 20.20 -6.75 4.28
CA GLY A 239 19.42 -7.94 3.94
C GLY A 239 18.11 -7.66 3.20
N PHE A 240 17.92 -6.44 2.68
CA PHE A 240 16.76 -6.08 1.87
C PHE A 240 17.04 -6.14 0.37
N VAL A 241 15.96 -6.18 -0.40
CA VAL A 241 15.94 -6.04 -1.86
C VAL A 241 14.76 -5.15 -2.24
N LEU A 242 14.78 -4.57 -3.44
CA LEU A 242 13.62 -3.85 -3.96
C LEU A 242 12.41 -4.79 -4.07
N ALA A 243 11.27 -4.33 -3.55
CA ALA A 243 9.99 -5.01 -3.61
C ALA A 243 9.45 -5.03 -5.05
N ASP A 244 9.57 -3.90 -5.77
CA ASP A 244 9.23 -3.81 -7.19
C ASP A 244 10.28 -4.51 -8.06
N THR A 245 9.94 -5.71 -8.53
CA THR A 245 10.82 -6.52 -9.38
C THR A 245 10.85 -6.09 -10.85
N SER A 246 9.96 -5.20 -11.28
CA SER A 246 10.01 -4.63 -12.63
C SER A 246 11.16 -3.64 -12.77
N ARG A 247 11.55 -3.00 -11.66
CA ARG A 247 12.65 -2.05 -11.62
C ARG A 247 13.98 -2.77 -11.47
N ARG A 248 14.91 -2.45 -12.36
CA ARG A 248 16.32 -2.78 -12.17
C ARG A 248 16.91 -1.78 -11.18
N GLU A 249 17.81 -2.21 -10.31
CA GLU A 249 18.56 -1.30 -9.43
C GLU A 249 19.18 -0.13 -10.22
N SER A 250 19.68 -0.41 -11.44
CA SER A 250 20.25 0.58 -12.36
C SER A 250 19.26 1.64 -12.86
N THR A 251 17.96 1.39 -12.81
CA THR A 251 16.93 2.33 -13.27
C THR A 251 16.15 2.96 -12.12
N SER A 252 16.16 2.35 -10.93
CA SER A 252 15.42 2.86 -9.76
C SER A 252 15.86 4.27 -9.35
N CYS A 253 17.15 4.58 -9.47
CA CYS A 253 17.72 5.89 -9.12
C CYS A 253 17.68 6.92 -10.26
N ASN A 254 17.24 6.53 -11.46
CA ASN A 254 17.11 7.42 -12.61
C ASN A 254 15.68 7.96 -12.73
N SER A 255 15.15 8.49 -11.62
CA SER A 255 13.86 9.19 -11.64
C SER A 255 14.00 10.58 -12.26
N SER A 256 12.95 11.01 -12.95
CA SER A 256 12.81 12.41 -13.39
C SER A 256 12.51 13.35 -12.22
N GLY A 257 11.97 12.84 -11.10
CA GLY A 257 11.71 13.58 -9.86
C GLY A 257 12.93 13.65 -8.93
N ALA A 258 12.95 14.68 -8.09
CA ALA A 258 14.02 14.96 -7.14
C ALA A 258 14.07 13.92 -6.02
N GLU A 259 12.89 13.47 -5.59
CA GLU A 259 12.68 12.39 -4.64
C GLU A 259 11.76 11.33 -5.22
N ARG A 260 11.78 10.16 -4.59
CA ARG A 260 10.90 9.04 -4.94
C ARG A 260 10.82 8.05 -3.79
N ASP A 261 9.62 7.52 -3.61
CA ASP A 261 9.41 6.34 -2.78
C ASP A 261 10.00 5.07 -3.39
N LEU A 262 10.82 4.38 -2.60
CA LEU A 262 11.27 3.02 -2.88
C LEU A 262 10.84 2.08 -1.76
N ASP A 263 10.26 0.96 -2.20
CA ASP A 263 9.83 -0.12 -1.34
C ASP A 263 10.88 -1.23 -1.29
N PHE A 264 11.21 -1.65 -0.08
CA PHE A 264 12.18 -2.67 0.22
C PHE A 264 11.53 -3.80 1.01
N ILE A 265 11.95 -5.02 0.73
CA ILE A 265 11.55 -6.21 1.48
C ILE A 265 12.76 -7.04 1.84
N ARG A 266 12.68 -7.76 2.96
CA ARG A 266 13.65 -8.81 3.31
C ARG A 266 13.87 -9.77 2.14
N LYS A 267 15.15 -10.03 1.82
CA LYS A 267 15.56 -10.87 0.68
C LYS A 267 14.92 -12.26 0.73
N GLU A 268 14.83 -12.84 1.92
CA GLU A 268 14.22 -14.14 2.21
C GLU A 268 12.71 -14.17 1.94
N LEU A 269 12.02 -13.03 2.06
CA LEU A 269 10.59 -12.92 1.79
C LEU A 269 10.29 -12.60 0.32
N ARG A 270 11.30 -12.25 -0.48
CA ARG A 270 11.12 -11.87 -1.88
C ARG A 270 10.33 -12.90 -2.70
N PRO A 271 10.54 -14.23 -2.59
CA PRO A 271 9.75 -15.20 -3.36
C PRO A 271 8.26 -15.14 -3.01
N SER A 272 7.93 -15.14 -1.72
CA SER A 272 6.54 -15.03 -1.23
C SER A 272 5.92 -13.68 -1.58
N TRP A 273 6.70 -12.61 -1.54
CA TRP A 273 6.26 -11.28 -1.95
C TRP A 273 6.07 -11.15 -3.46
N ARG A 274 6.85 -11.85 -4.28
CA ARG A 274 6.59 -11.91 -5.72
C ARG A 274 5.25 -12.57 -6.00
N MET A 275 4.90 -13.62 -5.26
CA MET A 275 3.58 -14.20 -5.34
C MET A 275 2.52 -13.18 -4.88
N PHE A 276 2.72 -12.57 -3.71
CA PHE A 276 1.76 -11.59 -3.18
C PHE A 276 1.59 -10.32 -4.05
N TYR A 277 2.65 -9.60 -4.39
CA TYR A 277 2.56 -8.28 -5.04
C TYR A 277 2.46 -8.34 -6.56
N LYS A 278 3.05 -9.37 -7.19
CA LYS A 278 2.97 -9.55 -8.66
C LYS A 278 1.74 -10.33 -9.08
N GLU A 279 1.21 -11.21 -8.23
CA GLU A 279 0.00 -12.00 -8.55
C GLU A 279 -1.29 -11.36 -8.04
N TYR A 280 -1.25 -10.44 -7.07
CA TYR A 280 -2.47 -9.75 -6.60
C TYR A 280 -2.76 -8.41 -7.27
N PHE A 281 -1.79 -7.77 -7.94
CA PHE A 281 -1.96 -6.39 -8.45
C PHE A 281 -1.89 -6.18 -9.97
N PHE A 282 -1.84 -7.23 -10.79
CA PHE A 282 -1.90 -7.05 -12.25
C PHE A 282 -3.00 -7.87 -12.93
N CYS A 283 -4.13 -7.21 -13.13
CA CYS A 283 -5.03 -7.46 -14.26
C CYS A 283 -4.39 -6.83 -15.51
N GLU A 284 -3.60 -7.56 -16.28
CA GLU A 284 -3.07 -7.04 -17.56
C GLU A 284 -4.05 -7.19 -18.72
N HIS A 285 -5.10 -8.02 -18.58
CA HIS A 285 -6.01 -8.36 -19.69
C HIS A 285 -7.46 -8.19 -19.26
N TYR A 286 -8.09 -7.11 -19.73
CA TYR A 286 -9.53 -6.89 -19.59
C TYR A 286 -10.26 -7.52 -20.77
N ALA A 287 -11.04 -8.57 -20.53
CA ALA A 287 -12.03 -9.04 -21.49
C ALA A 287 -13.40 -9.09 -20.79
N ALA A 288 -14.29 -8.16 -21.11
CA ALA A 288 -15.70 -8.25 -20.74
C ALA A 288 -16.57 -7.78 -21.90
N ALA A 289 -17.61 -8.55 -22.23
CA ALA A 289 -18.72 -8.09 -23.07
C ALA A 289 -19.96 -8.94 -22.78
N GLY A 290 -20.84 -8.46 -21.90
CA GLY A 290 -22.11 -9.11 -21.55
C GLY A 290 -22.88 -8.39 -20.42
N GLU A 291 -24.16 -8.74 -20.21
CA GLU A 291 -25.06 -8.09 -19.23
C GLU A 291 -24.64 -8.33 -17.77
N CYS A 292 -23.92 -9.41 -17.50
CA CYS A 292 -23.38 -9.67 -16.16
C CYS A 292 -22.16 -8.83 -15.80
N GLY A 293 -21.64 -8.07 -16.77
CA GLY A 293 -20.55 -7.14 -16.60
C GLY A 293 -19.20 -7.78 -16.28
N GLY A 294 -18.16 -6.98 -16.50
CA GLY A 294 -17.03 -6.86 -15.59
C GLY A 294 -15.81 -7.75 -15.80
N PRO A 295 -14.59 -7.24 -15.56
CA PRO A 295 -13.33 -7.81 -16.05
C PRO A 295 -12.85 -9.05 -15.30
N TYR A 296 -12.16 -9.92 -16.02
CA TYR A 296 -11.38 -11.00 -15.43
C TYR A 296 -9.98 -10.50 -15.09
N CYS A 297 -9.61 -10.54 -13.81
CA CYS A 297 -8.23 -10.35 -13.40
C CYS A 297 -7.54 -11.71 -13.39
N ILE A 298 -6.75 -11.96 -14.43
CA ILE A 298 -6.03 -13.21 -14.64
C ILE A 298 -4.54 -12.89 -14.74
N SER A 299 -3.73 -13.46 -13.86
CA SER A 299 -2.27 -13.35 -13.98
C SER A 299 -1.80 -13.94 -15.31
N PRO A 300 -0.91 -13.26 -16.05
CA PRO A 300 -0.40 -13.75 -17.35
C PRO A 300 0.37 -15.08 -17.23
N PHE A 301 0.73 -15.49 -16.02
CA PHE A 301 1.43 -16.76 -15.75
C PHE A 301 0.50 -17.99 -15.66
N PHE A 302 -0.82 -17.80 -15.64
CA PHE A 302 -1.75 -18.92 -15.39
C PHE A 302 -2.07 -19.79 -16.61
N GLY A 303 -1.45 -19.54 -17.78
CA GLY A 303 -1.70 -20.35 -18.99
C GLY A 303 -3.21 -20.43 -19.31
N VAL A 304 -3.92 -19.31 -19.16
CA VAL A 304 -5.38 -19.29 -19.21
C VAL A 304 -5.86 -19.07 -20.63
N VAL A 305 -6.86 -19.85 -21.03
CA VAL A 305 -7.56 -19.66 -22.29
C VAL A 305 -8.95 -19.13 -22.00
N VAL A 306 -9.22 -17.91 -22.46
CA VAL A 306 -10.57 -17.33 -22.42
C VAL A 306 -11.25 -17.62 -23.76
N ASN A 307 -12.15 -18.59 -23.75
CA ASN A 307 -12.96 -18.95 -24.90
C ASN A 307 -14.35 -18.33 -24.75
N ARG A 308 -14.69 -17.38 -25.62
CA ARG A 308 -16.06 -16.87 -25.72
C ARG A 308 -16.84 -17.68 -26.75
N SER A 309 -17.92 -18.31 -26.31
CA SER A 309 -18.87 -19.00 -27.20
C SER A 309 -20.17 -18.21 -27.34
N GLY A 310 -20.85 -18.35 -28.49
CA GLY A 310 -22.18 -17.79 -28.72
C GLY A 310 -22.23 -16.49 -29.53
N ALA A 311 -21.29 -16.28 -30.46
CA ALA A 311 -20.99 -15.03 -31.17
C ALA A 311 -22.18 -14.22 -31.75
N CYS A 312 -23.37 -14.82 -31.93
CA CYS A 312 -24.63 -14.14 -32.27
C CYS A 312 -25.88 -14.90 -31.77
N SER A 313 -25.73 -15.86 -30.84
CA SER A 313 -26.86 -16.65 -30.33
C SER A 313 -27.46 -16.01 -29.08
N GLU A 314 -28.66 -16.44 -28.69
CA GLU A 314 -29.40 -15.92 -27.51
C GLU A 314 -28.69 -16.10 -26.16
N GLN A 315 -27.51 -16.73 -26.12
CA GLN A 315 -26.70 -16.85 -24.91
C GLN A 315 -25.20 -16.69 -25.23
N VAL A 316 -24.56 -15.73 -24.57
CA VAL A 316 -23.11 -15.57 -24.57
C VAL A 316 -22.55 -16.22 -23.31
N MET A 317 -21.46 -16.97 -23.46
CA MET A 317 -20.75 -17.58 -22.33
C MET A 317 -19.26 -17.31 -22.45
N ASP A 318 -18.70 -16.75 -21.39
CA ASP A 318 -17.26 -16.61 -21.21
C ASP A 318 -16.75 -17.83 -20.45
N ARG A 319 -15.88 -18.60 -21.10
CA ARG A 319 -15.26 -19.79 -20.53
C ARG A 319 -13.80 -19.52 -20.26
N ILE A 320 -13.38 -19.73 -19.02
CA ILE A 320 -12.02 -19.53 -18.54
C ILE A 320 -11.50 -20.89 -18.12
N ASP A 321 -10.58 -21.44 -18.91
CA ASP A 321 -9.95 -22.72 -18.62
C ASP A 321 -8.56 -22.47 -18.00
N PHE A 322 -8.28 -23.11 -16.86
CA PHE A 322 -6.99 -23.10 -16.18
C PHE A 322 -6.28 -24.44 -16.37
N GLY A 323 -4.98 -24.37 -16.62
CA GLY A 323 -4.12 -25.54 -16.65
C GLY A 323 -4.01 -26.22 -15.28
N PRO A 324 -3.51 -27.46 -15.25
CA PRO A 324 -3.41 -28.28 -14.04
C PRO A 324 -2.44 -27.79 -12.98
N ASP A 325 -1.44 -27.03 -13.40
CA ASP A 325 -0.42 -26.47 -12.52
C ASP A 325 -0.77 -25.04 -12.07
N ALA A 326 -1.99 -24.57 -12.36
CA ALA A 326 -2.42 -23.22 -12.02
C ALA A 326 -2.64 -23.08 -10.50
N THR A 327 -1.79 -22.29 -9.84
CA THR A 327 -1.92 -21.89 -8.44
C THR A 327 -2.24 -20.39 -8.37
N GLY A 328 -3.39 -19.98 -7.83
CA GLY A 328 -3.86 -18.61 -8.00
C GLY A 328 -5.14 -18.28 -7.24
N MET A 329 -5.53 -17.01 -7.27
CA MET A 329 -6.86 -16.54 -6.90
C MET A 329 -7.48 -15.85 -8.12
N VAL A 330 -8.71 -16.20 -8.46
CA VAL A 330 -9.47 -15.55 -9.53
C VAL A 330 -10.52 -14.66 -8.88
N MET A 331 -10.46 -13.36 -9.11
CA MET A 331 -11.50 -12.42 -8.67
C MET A 331 -12.45 -12.12 -9.82
N LEU A 332 -13.74 -12.36 -9.59
CA LEU A 332 -14.83 -12.04 -10.51
C LEU A 332 -15.71 -10.98 -9.85
N ARG A 333 -15.98 -9.88 -10.56
CA ARG A 333 -16.90 -8.84 -10.09
C ARG A 333 -18.15 -8.81 -10.97
N MET A 334 -19.31 -9.07 -10.38
CA MET A 334 -20.59 -9.20 -11.09
C MET A 334 -21.74 -8.55 -10.32
N SER A 335 -22.86 -8.29 -10.99
CA SER A 335 -24.10 -7.87 -10.32
C SER A 335 -24.73 -9.02 -9.52
N ASP A 336 -25.52 -8.71 -8.48
CA ASP A 336 -26.24 -9.74 -7.68
C ASP A 336 -27.15 -10.63 -8.55
N GLU A 337 -27.77 -10.06 -9.60
CA GLU A 337 -28.60 -10.78 -10.57
C GLU A 337 -27.85 -11.89 -11.33
N CYS A 338 -26.52 -11.80 -11.39
CA CYS A 338 -25.66 -12.76 -12.07
C CYS A 338 -25.05 -13.82 -11.15
N ARG A 339 -25.41 -13.82 -9.86
CA ARG A 339 -24.92 -14.79 -8.87
C ARG A 339 -25.12 -16.24 -9.32
N GLY A 340 -26.28 -16.55 -9.88
CA GLY A 340 -26.65 -17.89 -10.36
C GLY A 340 -26.12 -18.22 -11.75
N ARG A 341 -25.35 -17.32 -12.37
CA ARG A 341 -24.87 -17.42 -13.75
C ARG A 341 -23.37 -17.71 -13.84
N VAL A 342 -22.71 -17.94 -12.72
CA VAL A 342 -21.30 -18.36 -12.68
C VAL A 342 -21.22 -19.79 -12.18
N ASP A 343 -20.67 -20.65 -13.02
CA ASP A 343 -20.40 -22.04 -12.70
C ASP A 343 -18.89 -22.27 -12.68
N ALA A 344 -18.40 -22.95 -11.65
CA ALA A 344 -16.99 -23.29 -11.49
C ALA A 344 -16.90 -24.81 -11.31
N GLN A 345 -16.41 -25.49 -12.33
CA GLN A 345 -16.35 -26.95 -12.37
C GLN A 345 -14.91 -27.41 -12.59
N GLY A 346 -14.46 -28.36 -11.77
CA GLY A 346 -13.28 -29.16 -12.10
C GLY A 346 -13.64 -30.11 -13.24
N LEU A 347 -12.90 -30.07 -14.34
CA LEU A 347 -13.14 -30.97 -15.46
C LEU A 347 -12.43 -32.30 -15.22
N PRO A 348 -13.15 -33.43 -15.25
CA PRO A 348 -12.50 -34.72 -15.42
C PRO A 348 -12.03 -34.80 -16.86
N ASP A 349 -10.74 -34.60 -17.11
CA ASP A 349 -10.20 -34.81 -18.45
C ASP A 349 -10.01 -36.32 -18.67
N ALA A 350 -10.79 -36.90 -19.59
CA ALA A 350 -10.69 -38.31 -19.94
C ALA A 350 -9.45 -38.63 -20.80
N SER A 351 -8.72 -37.60 -21.25
CA SER A 351 -7.63 -37.73 -22.23
C SER A 351 -6.29 -37.13 -21.78
N SER A 352 -6.29 -36.15 -20.87
CA SER A 352 -5.06 -35.60 -20.29
C SER A 352 -4.94 -35.99 -18.82
N HIS A 353 -3.74 -36.41 -18.39
CA HIS A 353 -3.45 -36.86 -17.03
C HIS A 353 -3.44 -35.72 -16.00
N SER A 354 -4.07 -34.59 -16.32
CA SER A 354 -3.87 -33.37 -15.58
C SER A 354 -5.17 -32.60 -15.37
N PRO A 355 -5.59 -32.41 -14.11
CA PRO A 355 -6.88 -31.84 -13.75
C PRO A 355 -7.00 -30.36 -14.19
N SER A 356 -7.97 -29.97 -15.03
CA SER A 356 -8.19 -28.55 -15.43
C SER A 356 -9.43 -27.92 -14.76
N LEU A 357 -9.32 -26.65 -14.34
CA LEU A 357 -10.46 -25.90 -13.78
C LEU A 357 -11.14 -25.11 -14.88
N ARG A 358 -12.47 -25.13 -14.92
CA ARG A 358 -13.29 -24.28 -15.79
C ARG A 358 -14.17 -23.36 -14.98
N ILE A 359 -14.10 -22.07 -15.27
CA ILE A 359 -15.10 -21.09 -14.84
C ILE A 359 -15.92 -20.69 -16.08
N ALA A 360 -17.23 -20.87 -16.02
CA ALA A 360 -18.18 -20.45 -17.02
C ALA A 360 -19.02 -19.30 -16.48
N VAL A 361 -19.03 -18.15 -17.15
CA VAL A 361 -19.89 -17.01 -16.83
C VAL A 361 -20.92 -16.89 -17.94
N HIS A 362 -22.18 -17.16 -17.60
CA HIS A 362 -23.33 -17.02 -18.49
C HIS A 362 -23.76 -15.56 -18.55
N GLN A 363 -23.47 -14.90 -19.67
CA GLN A 363 -23.64 -13.46 -19.85
C GLN A 363 -25.09 -13.05 -20.21
N GLY A 364 -26.01 -14.01 -20.35
CA GLY A 364 -27.40 -13.77 -20.75
C GLY A 364 -27.60 -13.54 -22.25
N SER A 365 -28.82 -13.12 -22.62
CA SER A 365 -29.24 -12.85 -24.00
C SER A 365 -28.95 -11.41 -24.40
N VAL A 366 -28.20 -11.22 -25.47
CA VAL A 366 -27.82 -9.88 -25.94
C VAL A 366 -28.81 -9.40 -26.99
N SER A 367 -29.65 -8.42 -26.66
CA SER A 367 -30.48 -7.70 -27.66
C SER A 367 -30.01 -6.25 -27.80
N GLY A 368 -29.62 -5.83 -29.01
CA GLY A 368 -29.32 -4.43 -29.34
C GLY A 368 -27.86 -3.96 -29.16
N ARG A 369 -27.53 -2.84 -29.82
CA ARG A 369 -26.18 -2.23 -29.84
C ARG A 369 -25.76 -1.80 -28.43
N ARG A 370 -24.58 -2.30 -28.04
CA ARG A 370 -23.92 -2.12 -26.74
C ARG A 370 -23.78 -0.65 -26.33
N LEU A 371 -24.05 -0.37 -25.06
CA LEU A 371 -23.34 0.45 -24.05
C LEU A 371 -24.22 0.41 -22.77
N CYS A 372 -23.71 0.15 -21.57
CA CYS A 372 -23.12 1.20 -20.74
C CYS A 372 -22.31 0.68 -19.52
N PRO A 373 -21.40 1.52 -18.99
CA PRO A 373 -20.54 1.29 -17.83
C PRO A 373 -21.16 1.77 -16.50
N VAL A 374 -20.60 1.33 -15.37
CA VAL A 374 -20.92 1.84 -14.01
C VAL A 374 -19.69 2.52 -13.42
N GLN A 375 -19.82 3.80 -13.06
CA GLN A 375 -18.85 4.51 -12.21
C GLN A 375 -18.91 3.97 -10.79
N THR A 376 -17.76 3.83 -10.12
CA THR A 376 -17.70 3.44 -8.71
C THR A 376 -16.84 4.41 -7.91
N GLU A 377 -17.42 4.98 -6.86
CA GLU A 377 -16.68 5.48 -5.71
C GLU A 377 -16.78 4.44 -4.58
N LEU A 378 -15.62 4.04 -4.05
CA LEU A 378 -15.48 2.96 -3.07
C LEU A 378 -15.73 3.45 -1.64
N ARG A 379 -16.69 2.82 -0.94
CA ARG A 379 -16.64 2.62 0.53
C ARG A 379 -17.26 1.27 0.86
N ALA A 380 -16.46 0.36 1.45
CA ALA A 380 -16.81 -1.05 1.60
C ALA A 380 -17.37 -1.40 2.98
N GLY A 381 -18.38 -2.26 2.99
CA GLY A 381 -18.70 -3.17 4.10
C GLY A 381 -18.67 -4.60 3.54
N ILE A 382 -18.01 -5.53 4.25
CA ILE A 382 -17.79 -6.91 3.78
C ILE A 382 -18.72 -7.85 4.54
N SER A 383 -19.52 -8.65 3.83
CA SER A 383 -20.14 -9.85 4.41
C SER A 383 -19.63 -11.10 3.69
N LEU A 384 -19.29 -12.14 4.48
CA LEU A 384 -18.66 -13.38 4.01
C LEU A 384 -19.66 -14.52 4.08
N SER A 385 -19.83 -15.25 2.97
CA SER A 385 -20.55 -16.52 2.94
C SER A 385 -19.69 -17.62 2.30
N PHE A 386 -19.61 -18.77 2.96
CA PHE A 386 -18.89 -19.95 2.48
C PHE A 386 -19.92 -20.96 1.97
N GLU A 387 -19.84 -21.32 0.69
CA GLU A 387 -20.57 -22.46 0.15
C GLU A 387 -19.54 -23.55 -0.18
N ASP A 388 -19.47 -24.59 0.65
CA ASP A 388 -18.75 -25.81 0.30
C ASP A 388 -19.57 -26.54 -0.78
N SER A 389 -19.11 -26.55 -2.04
CA SER A 389 -19.74 -27.33 -3.10
C SER A 389 -19.42 -28.83 -2.90
N ASN A 390 -20.18 -29.47 -2.01
CA ASN A 390 -20.05 -30.90 -1.68
C ASN A 390 -20.52 -31.86 -2.81
N GLN A 391 -20.51 -31.46 -4.08
CA GLN A 391 -21.20 -32.18 -5.15
C GLN A 391 -20.34 -32.96 -6.16
N SER A 392 -19.02 -33.13 -5.99
CA SER A 392 -18.27 -34.01 -6.90
C SER A 392 -17.46 -35.09 -6.18
N ASN A 393 -17.83 -36.34 -6.46
CA ASN A 393 -17.17 -37.60 -6.06
C ASN A 393 -15.79 -37.80 -6.74
N THR A 394 -15.06 -36.72 -7.02
CA THR A 394 -13.83 -36.73 -7.83
C THR A 394 -12.61 -36.32 -7.01
N THR A 395 -11.48 -36.96 -7.33
CA THR A 395 -10.15 -36.94 -6.66
C THR A 395 -9.42 -35.59 -6.66
N TRP A 396 -10.13 -34.48 -6.83
CA TRP A 396 -9.55 -33.16 -6.87
C TRP A 396 -9.24 -32.60 -5.47
N PRO A 397 -8.16 -31.81 -5.30
CA PRO A 397 -8.02 -30.93 -4.15
C PRO A 397 -9.25 -30.01 -4.06
N LYS A 398 -9.85 -29.88 -2.88
CA LYS A 398 -11.03 -29.03 -2.67
C LYS A 398 -10.76 -27.60 -3.16
N MET A 399 -11.51 -27.16 -4.16
CA MET A 399 -11.59 -25.77 -4.55
C MET A 399 -12.47 -25.02 -3.55
N HIS A 400 -12.11 -23.77 -3.25
CA HIS A 400 -12.91 -22.90 -2.40
C HIS A 400 -13.45 -21.73 -3.22
N VAL A 401 -14.78 -21.63 -3.30
CA VAL A 401 -15.46 -20.48 -3.89
C VAL A 401 -15.93 -19.59 -2.76
N MET A 402 -15.41 -18.37 -2.72
CA MET A 402 -15.78 -17.36 -1.74
C MET A 402 -16.61 -16.29 -2.43
N ARG A 403 -17.74 -15.92 -1.82
CA ARG A 403 -18.57 -14.84 -2.32
C ARG A 403 -18.62 -13.72 -1.29
N PHE A 404 -18.22 -12.54 -1.73
CA PHE A 404 -18.25 -11.29 -1.00
C PHE A 404 -19.43 -10.47 -1.53
N ARG A 405 -20.38 -10.10 -0.66
CA ARG A 405 -21.37 -9.09 -1.00
C ARG A 405 -20.78 -7.73 -0.66
N ILE A 406 -20.69 -6.85 -1.65
CA ILE A 406 -20.20 -5.49 -1.49
C ILE A 406 -21.35 -4.57 -1.90
N GLY A 407 -22.05 -4.02 -0.91
CA GLY A 407 -23.25 -3.21 -1.11
C GLY A 407 -23.36 -2.10 -0.07
N ARG A 408 -24.02 -1.00 -0.45
CA ARG A 408 -24.27 0.17 0.40
C ARG A 408 -25.72 0.63 0.18
N GLY A 409 -26.55 0.59 1.22
CA GLY A 409 -27.89 1.19 1.19
C GLY A 409 -28.69 0.87 -0.08
N ASP A 410 -29.41 1.87 -0.61
CA ASP A 410 -30.33 1.73 -1.74
C ASP A 410 -29.67 1.58 -3.14
N GLU A 411 -28.36 1.30 -3.23
CA GLU A 411 -27.66 1.06 -4.50
C GLU A 411 -27.57 -0.44 -4.84
N ARG A 412 -27.53 -0.76 -6.14
CA ARG A 412 -27.52 -2.15 -6.63
C ARG A 412 -26.30 -2.90 -6.07
N ASP A 413 -26.59 -4.00 -5.38
CA ASP A 413 -25.58 -4.89 -4.81
C ASP A 413 -24.68 -5.49 -5.91
N PHE A 414 -23.36 -5.39 -5.72
CA PHE A 414 -22.39 -6.16 -6.47
C PHE A 414 -21.92 -7.34 -5.63
N ILE A 415 -21.63 -8.45 -6.30
CA ILE A 415 -20.95 -9.60 -5.73
C ILE A 415 -19.54 -9.64 -6.30
N GLU A 416 -18.56 -9.69 -5.42
CA GLU A 416 -17.22 -10.17 -5.77
C GLU A 416 -17.13 -11.65 -5.41
N MET A 417 -16.64 -12.48 -6.33
CA MET A 417 -16.39 -13.89 -6.11
C MET A 417 -14.90 -14.13 -6.23
N ALA A 418 -14.26 -14.67 -5.19
CA ALA A 418 -12.91 -15.21 -5.29
C ALA A 418 -12.97 -16.73 -5.42
N VAL A 419 -12.34 -17.25 -6.48
CA VAL A 419 -12.11 -18.68 -6.64
C VAL A 419 -10.65 -18.95 -6.30
N LEU A 420 -10.40 -19.71 -5.22
CA LEU A 420 -9.06 -20.10 -4.80
C LEU A 420 -8.66 -21.41 -5.47
N LEU A 421 -7.58 -21.38 -6.24
CA LEU A 421 -7.03 -22.54 -6.90
C LEU A 421 -6.22 -23.41 -5.90
N PRO A 422 -6.07 -24.71 -6.16
CA PRO A 422 -5.27 -25.61 -5.32
C PRO A 422 -3.83 -25.11 -5.09
N GLY A 423 -3.25 -25.43 -3.93
CA GLY A 423 -1.83 -25.21 -3.64
C GLY A 423 -1.45 -23.86 -3.02
N ILE A 424 -2.37 -22.88 -2.97
CA ILE A 424 -2.04 -21.54 -2.45
C ILE A 424 -1.96 -21.48 -0.92
N LEU A 425 -2.72 -22.29 -0.19
CA LEU A 425 -2.69 -22.33 1.28
C LEU A 425 -3.10 -23.74 1.76
N ASN A 426 -2.42 -24.28 2.77
CA ASN A 426 -2.89 -25.49 3.45
C ASN A 426 -4.07 -25.11 4.36
N LEU A 427 -5.26 -24.96 3.77
CA LEU A 427 -6.48 -24.46 4.43
C LEU A 427 -7.12 -25.45 5.42
N ARG A 428 -6.44 -26.55 5.74
CA ARG A 428 -6.98 -27.64 6.57
C ARG A 428 -7.07 -27.31 8.07
N GLY A 429 -6.86 -26.07 8.48
CA GLY A 429 -6.94 -25.65 9.88
C GLY A 429 -7.73 -24.36 10.10
N PRO A 430 -8.21 -24.09 11.32
CA PRO A 430 -8.92 -22.87 11.68
C PRO A 430 -8.14 -21.57 11.41
N GLY A 431 -6.80 -21.66 11.24
CA GLY A 431 -5.95 -20.55 10.79
C GLY A 431 -6.14 -20.16 9.32
N GLY A 432 -6.45 -21.09 8.43
CA GLY A 432 -6.53 -20.82 6.98
C GLY A 432 -7.62 -19.81 6.61
N ARG A 433 -8.74 -19.80 7.34
CA ARG A 433 -9.80 -18.79 7.19
C ARG A 433 -9.30 -17.39 7.59
N ARG A 434 -8.55 -17.31 8.68
CA ARG A 434 -7.97 -16.07 9.20
C ARG A 434 -6.88 -15.54 8.28
N ASP A 435 -6.08 -16.43 7.71
CA ASP A 435 -5.02 -16.10 6.75
C ASP A 435 -5.61 -15.55 5.45
N ILE A 436 -6.71 -16.13 4.95
CA ILE A 436 -7.44 -15.60 3.78
C ILE A 436 -8.06 -14.23 4.08
N GLU A 437 -8.73 -14.07 5.22
CA GLU A 437 -9.30 -12.78 5.62
C GLU A 437 -8.20 -11.70 5.72
N LYS A 438 -7.03 -12.04 6.27
CA LYS A 438 -5.85 -11.15 6.32
C LYS A 438 -5.32 -10.85 4.91
N LEU A 439 -5.17 -11.84 4.03
CA LEU A 439 -4.73 -11.67 2.64
C LEU A 439 -5.64 -10.73 1.85
N THR A 440 -6.97 -10.91 1.96
CA THR A 440 -7.96 -10.05 1.32
C THR A 440 -7.91 -8.62 1.87
N GLN A 441 -7.76 -8.45 3.19
CA GLN A 441 -7.65 -7.12 3.83
C GLN A 441 -6.38 -6.37 3.43
N VAL A 442 -5.23 -7.05 3.33
CA VAL A 442 -3.97 -6.43 2.87
C VAL A 442 -4.09 -5.99 1.40
N ALA A 443 -4.73 -6.80 0.53
CA ALA A 443 -4.92 -6.44 -0.87
C ALA A 443 -5.77 -5.15 -1.04
N TYR A 444 -6.83 -4.96 -0.24
CA TYR A 444 -7.62 -3.73 -0.27
C TYR A 444 -6.90 -2.52 0.34
N ALA A 445 -6.07 -2.73 1.36
CA ALA A 445 -5.30 -1.67 2.02
C ALA A 445 -4.21 -1.08 1.10
N SER A 446 -3.63 -1.89 0.19
CA SER A 446 -2.59 -1.44 -0.75
C SER A 446 -3.08 -0.70 -2.00
N SER A 447 -4.39 -0.55 -2.20
CA SER A 447 -4.95 0.12 -3.38
C SER A 447 -5.47 1.53 -3.07
N THR A 448 -4.63 2.55 -3.23
CA THR A 448 -5.11 3.70 -4.01
C THR A 448 -5.39 3.18 -5.43
N PRO A 449 -6.59 3.40 -6.01
CA PRO A 449 -6.84 2.98 -7.37
C PRO A 449 -5.93 3.79 -8.30
N VAL A 450 -4.81 3.19 -8.73
CA VAL A 450 -4.10 3.64 -9.92
C VAL A 450 -4.98 3.21 -11.08
N ALA A 451 -5.68 4.16 -11.69
CA ALA A 451 -6.40 3.92 -12.92
C ALA A 451 -5.39 3.53 -14.01
N LEU A 452 -5.27 2.24 -14.30
CA LEU A 452 -4.46 1.76 -15.41
C LEU A 452 -5.20 2.09 -16.71
N TRP A 453 -4.71 3.11 -17.41
CA TRP A 453 -5.21 3.45 -18.73
C TRP A 453 -4.77 2.38 -19.73
N PRO A 454 -5.65 1.91 -20.63
CA PRO A 454 -5.25 1.12 -21.79
C PRO A 454 -4.12 1.82 -22.55
N ASP A 455 -3.17 1.07 -23.12
CA ASP A 455 -2.02 1.66 -23.81
C ASP A 455 -2.44 2.59 -24.97
N SER A 456 -3.60 2.34 -25.58
CA SER A 456 -4.21 3.24 -26.57
C SER A 456 -4.54 4.63 -25.99
N CYS A 457 -4.99 4.73 -24.74
CA CYS A 457 -5.24 6.00 -24.07
C CYS A 457 -3.94 6.74 -23.71
N LYS A 458 -2.87 6.02 -23.34
CA LYS A 458 -1.54 6.61 -23.08
C LYS A 458 -0.89 7.13 -24.36
N VAL A 459 -1.05 6.39 -25.47
CA VAL A 459 -0.59 6.84 -26.80
C VAL A 459 -1.40 8.05 -27.25
N LEU A 460 -2.72 8.08 -27.03
CA LEU A 460 -3.58 9.23 -27.33
C LEU A 460 -3.21 10.46 -26.47
N GLU A 461 -2.90 10.28 -25.19
CA GLU A 461 -2.42 11.34 -24.29
C GLU A 461 -1.07 11.90 -24.72
N ALA A 462 -0.11 11.01 -25.01
CA ALA A 462 1.22 11.40 -25.47
C ALA A 462 1.22 12.04 -26.86
N SER A 463 0.20 11.75 -27.68
CA SER A 463 0.04 12.30 -29.04
C SER A 463 -0.80 13.58 -29.08
N ALA A 464 -1.54 13.89 -28.01
CA ALA A 464 -2.32 15.11 -27.91
C ALA A 464 -1.43 16.27 -27.47
N GLN A 465 -1.52 17.41 -28.16
CA GLN A 465 -0.73 18.61 -27.84
C GLN A 465 -1.37 19.42 -26.71
N SER A 466 -2.63 19.13 -26.37
CA SER A 466 -3.35 19.76 -25.27
C SER A 466 -4.38 18.81 -24.65
N VAL A 467 -4.80 19.13 -23.42
CA VAL A 467 -5.85 18.39 -22.70
C VAL A 467 -7.19 18.42 -23.46
N SER A 468 -7.52 19.53 -24.12
CA SER A 468 -8.74 19.64 -24.93
C SER A 468 -8.72 18.70 -26.13
N GLU A 469 -7.60 18.70 -26.85
CA GLU A 469 -7.38 17.84 -28.02
C GLU A 469 -7.38 16.36 -27.62
N PHE A 470 -6.79 16.02 -26.48
CA PHE A 470 -6.89 14.68 -25.91
C PHE A 470 -8.35 14.25 -25.74
N TYR A 471 -9.24 15.10 -25.19
CA TYR A 471 -10.65 14.76 -25.01
C TYR A 471 -11.44 14.68 -26.32
N GLU A 472 -11.04 15.43 -27.36
CA GLU A 472 -11.61 15.31 -28.70
C GLU A 472 -11.18 14.00 -29.37
N LEU A 473 -9.88 13.70 -29.35
CA LEU A 473 -9.32 12.46 -29.90
C LEU A 473 -9.79 11.22 -29.13
N ALA A 474 -9.94 11.34 -27.81
CA ALA A 474 -10.52 10.32 -26.96
C ALA A 474 -12.05 10.31 -27.01
N GLY A 475 -12.71 11.20 -27.76
CA GLY A 475 -14.18 11.29 -27.86
C GLY A 475 -14.87 9.95 -28.18
N PRO A 476 -14.38 9.15 -29.13
CA PRO A 476 -14.88 7.80 -29.41
C PRO A 476 -14.58 6.77 -28.29
N HIS A 477 -13.59 7.07 -27.44
CA HIS A 477 -13.07 6.22 -26.36
C HIS A 477 -13.27 6.82 -24.97
N ARG A 478 -14.16 7.82 -24.82
CA ARG A 478 -14.27 8.69 -23.64
C ARG A 478 -14.57 7.92 -22.36
N ASN A 479 -15.13 6.72 -22.51
CA ASN A 479 -15.48 5.79 -21.43
C ASN A 479 -14.30 4.92 -20.96
N LEU A 480 -13.22 4.83 -21.75
CA LEU A 480 -11.98 4.09 -21.44
C LEU A 480 -10.87 5.01 -20.93
N CYS A 481 -10.89 6.30 -21.29
CA CYS A 481 -9.82 7.26 -20.98
C CYS A 481 -10.27 8.43 -20.07
N SER A 482 -11.37 8.33 -19.31
CA SER A 482 -11.84 9.45 -18.47
C SER A 482 -11.22 9.46 -17.06
N LEU A 483 -10.78 10.65 -16.63
CA LEU A 483 -10.56 11.01 -15.23
C LEU A 483 -11.77 11.80 -14.72
N THR A 484 -12.21 11.54 -13.48
CA THR A 484 -12.99 12.50 -12.72
C THR A 484 -12.13 13.72 -12.43
N ARG A 485 -12.65 14.91 -12.78
CA ARG A 485 -12.04 16.21 -12.50
C ARG A 485 -11.83 16.34 -10.99
N ARG A 486 -10.59 16.37 -10.50
CA ARG A 486 -10.31 16.91 -9.16
C ARG A 486 -10.49 18.42 -9.24
N GLY A 487 -11.41 18.95 -8.44
CA GLY A 487 -11.43 20.37 -8.09
C GLY A 487 -10.27 20.72 -7.19
#